data_AF-A0A0P9N321-F1
#
_entry.id   AF-A0A0P9N321-F1
#
_cell.length_a   1.000
_cell.length_b   1.000
_cell.length_c   1.000
_cell.angle_alpha   90.00
_cell.angle_beta   90.00
_cell.angle_gamma   90.00
#
_symmetry.space_group_name_H-M   'P 1'
#
loop_
_entity.id
_entity.type
_entity.pdbx_description
1 polymer ?
#
loop_
_entity_poly.entity_id
_entity_poly.type
_entity_poly.pdbx_seq_one_letter_code
_entity_poly.pdbx_strand_id
1 'polypeptide(L)'
;MSDEWKAPGSQNADEGINGREEAKSWKLLEKTLLASVQEQRRARRWGIFFKLLTFVFLFVAVVLPMLDFEGGTSRRASHTALIDVQGVIADKESASAENIVTALRDAFEDEKTKGVILRINSPGGSPVQSGYVYDEIRRLRAEKPDIKVYAVITDLGASGAYYIASAADQIYADKASLVGSIGVTAAGFGFVGGDGKAGRGPSDLHVGRAQGIS
;
A
#
# COMPACT_ATOMS: atom_id res chain seq x y z
N MET A 1 -17.69 -51.49 114.13
CA MET A 1 -17.63 -50.15 113.54
C MET A 1 -16.17 -49.81 113.32
N SER A 2 -15.71 -49.92 112.08
CA SER A 2 -14.44 -49.34 111.62
C SER A 2 -14.67 -48.93 110.17
N ASP A 3 -15.09 -47.68 110.02
CA ASP A 3 -15.21 -47.02 108.73
C ASP A 3 -13.82 -46.89 108.11
N GLU A 4 -13.64 -47.46 106.92
CA GLU A 4 -12.41 -47.35 106.15
C GLU A 4 -12.51 -46.09 105.26
N TRP A 5 -11.85 -45.03 105.70
CA TRP A 5 -11.75 -43.75 105.01
C TRP A 5 -10.80 -43.88 103.81
N LYS A 6 -11.32 -43.69 102.58
CA LYS A 6 -10.53 -43.59 101.36
C LYS A 6 -10.15 -42.13 101.11
N ALA A 7 -8.85 -41.83 101.14
CA ALA A 7 -8.33 -40.48 100.89
C ALA A 7 -8.58 -40.03 99.43
N PRO A 8 -9.02 -38.78 99.18
CA PRO A 8 -9.14 -38.24 97.84
C PRO A 8 -7.75 -37.86 97.30
N GLY A 9 -7.15 -38.75 96.53
CA GLY A 9 -5.88 -38.52 95.84
C GLY A 9 -6.05 -37.73 94.54
N SER A 10 -5.52 -36.50 94.55
CA SER A 10 -4.87 -35.78 93.42
C SER A 10 -5.60 -35.60 92.07
N GLN A 11 -6.93 -35.50 92.02
CA GLN A 11 -7.62 -35.17 90.75
C GLN A 11 -7.63 -33.66 90.42
N ASN A 12 -7.40 -32.78 91.40
CA ASN A 12 -7.66 -31.34 91.24
C ASN A 12 -6.47 -30.52 90.68
N ALA A 13 -5.25 -31.06 90.63
CA ALA A 13 -4.08 -30.33 90.13
C ALA A 13 -3.87 -30.52 88.61
N ASP A 14 -4.29 -31.67 88.07
CA ASP A 14 -4.10 -32.04 86.66
C ASP A 14 -5.14 -31.37 85.75
N GLU A 15 -6.38 -31.20 86.23
CA GLU A 15 -7.44 -30.46 85.51
C GLU A 15 -7.09 -28.99 85.27
N GLY A 16 -6.43 -28.34 86.24
CA GLY A 16 -6.04 -26.94 86.13
C GLY A 16 -4.83 -26.69 85.21
N ILE A 17 -4.04 -27.72 84.89
CA ILE A 17 -2.93 -27.65 83.94
C ILE A 17 -3.44 -27.95 82.53
N ASN A 18 -4.25 -29.01 82.35
CA ASN A 18 -4.88 -29.36 81.07
C ASN A 18 -5.77 -28.23 80.51
N GLY A 19 -6.62 -27.61 81.33
CA GLY A 19 -7.46 -26.49 80.88
C GLY A 19 -6.68 -25.25 80.43
N ARG A 20 -5.48 -25.04 80.99
CA ARG A 20 -4.57 -23.95 80.56
C ARG A 20 -3.85 -24.28 79.25
N GLU A 21 -3.54 -25.54 79.01
CA GLU A 21 -2.94 -25.99 77.74
C GLU A 21 -3.96 -26.01 76.61
N GLU A 22 -5.19 -26.45 76.84
CA GLU A 22 -6.30 -26.38 75.89
C GLU A 22 -6.67 -24.93 75.53
N ALA A 23 -6.69 -24.02 76.51
CA ALA A 23 -6.93 -22.60 76.23
C ALA A 23 -5.81 -21.94 75.42
N LYS A 24 -4.56 -22.39 75.59
CA LYS A 24 -3.41 -21.94 74.78
C LYS A 24 -3.43 -22.55 73.39
N SER A 25 -3.77 -23.84 73.25
CA SER A 25 -3.86 -24.51 71.96
C SER A 25 -5.00 -23.94 71.11
N TRP A 26 -6.15 -23.63 71.71
CA TRP A 26 -7.25 -22.92 71.04
C TRP A 26 -6.86 -21.53 70.57
N LYS A 27 -6.16 -20.75 71.39
CA LYS A 27 -5.65 -19.43 71.00
C LYS A 27 -4.61 -19.53 69.88
N LEU A 28 -3.79 -20.57 69.86
CA LEU A 28 -2.84 -20.81 68.78
C LEU A 28 -3.56 -21.23 67.49
N LEU A 29 -4.57 -22.11 67.59
CA LEU A 29 -5.41 -22.50 66.46
C LEU A 29 -6.16 -21.30 65.87
N GLU A 30 -6.74 -20.46 66.72
CA GLU A 30 -7.43 -19.24 66.29
C GLU A 30 -6.46 -18.27 65.60
N LYS A 31 -5.26 -18.07 66.16
CA LYS A 31 -4.23 -17.23 65.55
C LYS A 31 -3.71 -17.79 64.23
N THR A 32 -3.51 -19.10 64.10
CA THR A 32 -3.06 -19.71 62.84
C THR A 32 -4.15 -19.71 61.78
N LEU A 33 -5.41 -19.94 62.16
CA LEU A 33 -6.56 -19.85 61.27
C LEU A 33 -6.77 -18.41 60.78
N LEU A 34 -6.74 -17.43 61.67
CA LEU A 34 -6.88 -16.01 61.30
C LEU A 34 -5.69 -15.53 60.44
N ALA A 35 -4.46 -16.00 60.72
CA ALA A 35 -3.30 -15.74 59.89
C ALA A 35 -3.43 -16.34 58.48
N SER A 36 -3.96 -17.57 58.35
CA SER A 36 -4.17 -18.21 57.04
C SER A 36 -5.19 -17.49 56.16
N VAL A 37 -6.21 -16.86 56.77
CA VAL A 37 -7.24 -16.10 56.04
C VAL A 37 -6.67 -14.78 55.50
N GLN A 38 -5.75 -14.15 56.23
CA GLN A 38 -5.04 -12.95 55.76
C GLN A 38 -4.07 -13.27 54.62
N GLU A 39 -3.32 -14.38 54.71
CA GLU A 39 -2.41 -14.87 53.67
C GLU A 39 -3.16 -15.13 52.34
N GLN A 40 -4.34 -15.77 52.41
CA GLN A 40 -5.16 -16.04 51.22
C GLN A 40 -5.68 -14.78 50.53
N ARG A 41 -6.04 -13.72 51.27
CA ARG A 41 -6.53 -12.48 50.65
C ARG A 41 -5.43 -11.77 49.87
N ARG A 42 -4.19 -11.79 50.38
CA ARG A 42 -3.04 -11.21 49.69
C ARG A 42 -2.71 -12.02 48.44
N ALA A 43 -2.65 -13.35 48.54
CA ALA A 43 -2.41 -14.22 47.39
C ALA A 43 -3.48 -14.07 46.30
N ARG A 44 -4.77 -13.98 46.66
CA ARG A 44 -5.87 -13.74 45.71
C ARG A 44 -5.76 -12.39 45.00
N ARG A 45 -5.43 -11.33 45.75
CA ARG A 45 -5.24 -9.97 45.18
C ARG A 45 -4.06 -9.92 44.23
N TRP A 46 -2.96 -10.59 44.55
CA TRP A 46 -1.80 -10.70 43.68
C TRP A 46 -2.08 -11.52 42.41
N GLY A 47 -2.85 -12.61 42.53
CA GLY A 47 -3.31 -13.38 41.36
C GLY A 47 -4.23 -12.58 40.44
N ILE A 48 -5.15 -11.78 40.99
CA ILE A 48 -6.02 -10.88 40.21
C ILE A 48 -5.19 -9.79 39.53
N PHE A 49 -4.23 -9.20 40.24
CA PHE A 49 -3.33 -8.19 39.71
C PHE A 49 -2.55 -8.71 38.49
N PHE A 50 -1.90 -9.88 38.60
CA PHE A 50 -1.15 -10.45 37.48
C PHE A 50 -2.04 -10.81 36.29
N LYS A 51 -3.26 -11.31 36.52
CA LYS A 51 -4.23 -11.59 35.45
C LYS A 51 -4.67 -10.31 34.73
N LEU A 52 -5.00 -9.25 35.47
CA LEU A 52 -5.37 -7.97 34.88
C LEU A 52 -4.19 -7.36 34.09
N LEU A 53 -2.97 -7.46 34.63
CA LEU A 53 -1.77 -7.01 33.94
C LEU A 53 -1.57 -7.76 32.62
N THR A 54 -1.72 -9.08 32.59
CA THR A 54 -1.61 -9.85 31.35
C THR A 54 -2.76 -9.57 30.38
N PHE A 55 -3.99 -9.38 30.85
CA PHE A 55 -5.10 -8.96 29.98
C PHE A 55 -4.89 -7.57 29.38
N VAL A 56 -4.40 -6.60 30.17
CA VAL A 56 -4.04 -5.25 29.67
C VAL A 56 -2.88 -5.34 28.68
N PHE A 57 -1.85 -6.14 29.00
CA PHE A 57 -0.72 -6.37 28.10
C PHE A 57 -1.18 -6.96 26.77
N LEU A 58 -2.03 -8.00 26.79
CA LEU A 58 -2.59 -8.60 25.59
C LEU A 58 -3.48 -7.61 24.82
N PHE A 59 -4.31 -6.83 25.52
CA PHE A 59 -5.15 -5.80 24.91
C PHE A 59 -4.30 -4.75 24.19
N VAL A 60 -3.25 -4.24 24.83
CA VAL A 60 -2.31 -3.30 24.20
C VAL A 60 -1.57 -3.98 23.05
N ALA A 61 -1.10 -5.21 23.20
CA ALA A 61 -0.39 -5.93 22.14
C ALA A 61 -1.26 -6.17 20.88
N VAL A 62 -2.58 -6.24 21.03
CA VAL A 62 -3.52 -6.37 19.91
C VAL A 62 -3.95 -5.01 19.35
N VAL A 63 -4.28 -4.05 20.22
CA VAL A 63 -4.82 -2.75 19.81
C VAL A 63 -3.74 -1.82 19.25
N LEU A 64 -2.53 -1.83 19.80
CA LEU A 64 -1.43 -0.97 19.35
C LEU A 64 -1.09 -1.19 17.87
N PRO A 65 -0.85 -2.43 17.36
CA PRO A 65 -0.64 -2.65 15.92
C PRO A 65 -1.90 -2.47 15.07
N MET A 66 -3.11 -2.52 15.66
CA MET A 66 -4.37 -2.28 14.93
C MET A 66 -4.63 -0.78 14.71
N LEU A 67 -4.20 0.07 15.65
CA LEU A 67 -4.19 1.53 15.49
C LEU A 67 -3.08 2.00 14.53
N ASP A 68 -1.94 1.31 14.51
CA ASP A 68 -0.84 1.54 13.55
C ASP A 68 -1.07 0.87 12.17
N PHE A 69 -2.19 0.17 11.95
CA PHE A 69 -2.45 -0.54 10.68
C PHE A 69 -2.71 0.40 9.49
N GLU A 70 -2.95 1.69 9.72
CA GLU A 70 -2.90 2.73 8.66
C GLU A 70 -1.46 3.14 8.30
N GLY A 71 -0.50 2.88 9.19
CA GLY A 71 0.93 3.19 9.05
C GLY A 71 1.80 1.97 8.81
N GLY A 72 1.20 0.83 8.44
CA GLY A 72 1.87 -0.40 8.03
C GLY A 72 2.66 -0.16 6.75
N THR A 73 3.76 0.58 6.83
CA THR A 73 4.75 0.66 5.78
C THR A 73 5.30 -0.76 5.65
N SER A 74 4.73 -1.52 4.72
CA SER A 74 5.58 -2.32 3.88
C SER A 74 6.65 -1.33 3.43
N ARG A 75 7.87 -1.42 3.96
CA ARG A 75 9.04 -0.79 3.35
C ARG A 75 9.24 -1.49 2.01
N ARG A 76 8.29 -1.32 1.06
CA ARG A 76 8.57 -1.48 -0.35
C ARG A 76 9.83 -0.68 -0.57
N ALA A 77 10.88 -1.38 -0.96
CA ALA A 77 12.12 -0.75 -1.33
C ALA A 77 11.81 0.27 -2.43
N SER A 78 12.63 1.31 -2.51
CA SER A 78 12.59 2.21 -3.65
C SER A 78 12.66 1.40 -4.96
N HIS A 79 11.88 1.80 -5.95
CA HIS A 79 11.74 1.04 -7.19
C HIS A 79 11.76 1.94 -8.41
N THR A 80 11.89 1.33 -9.57
CA THR A 80 11.77 1.98 -10.88
C THR A 80 10.45 1.55 -11.49
N ALA A 81 9.62 2.50 -11.89
CA ALA A 81 8.37 2.20 -12.57
C ALA A 81 8.67 1.82 -14.03
N LEU A 82 8.07 0.74 -14.50
CA LEU A 82 8.18 0.28 -15.89
C LEU A 82 6.80 0.38 -16.53
N ILE A 83 6.69 1.16 -17.60
CA ILE A 83 5.46 1.39 -18.34
C ILE A 83 5.66 0.89 -19.76
N ASP A 84 4.78 -0.01 -20.20
CA ASP A 84 4.81 -0.62 -21.52
C ASP A 84 3.97 0.18 -22.52
N VAL A 85 4.58 0.57 -23.63
CA VAL A 85 3.90 1.14 -24.80
C VAL A 85 3.99 0.12 -25.92
N GLN A 86 3.05 -0.83 -25.94
CA GLN A 86 3.03 -1.95 -26.88
C GLN A 86 1.87 -1.86 -27.86
N GLY A 87 2.15 -2.02 -29.14
CA GLY A 87 1.14 -2.02 -30.20
C GLY A 87 0.72 -0.61 -30.63
N VAL A 88 -0.45 -0.50 -31.26
CA VAL A 88 -0.93 0.76 -31.84
C VAL A 88 -1.40 1.72 -30.76
N ILE A 89 -0.98 2.99 -30.85
CA ILE A 89 -1.42 4.06 -29.94
C ILE A 89 -2.78 4.58 -30.43
N ALA A 90 -3.87 4.11 -29.84
CA ALA A 90 -5.22 4.53 -30.20
C ALA A 90 -6.16 4.45 -28.99
N ASP A 91 -7.35 5.05 -29.15
CA ASP A 91 -8.41 4.92 -28.15
C ASP A 91 -8.80 3.44 -27.96
N LYS A 92 -9.06 3.04 -26.71
CA LYS A 92 -9.44 1.66 -26.31
C LYS A 92 -8.42 0.55 -26.62
N GLU A 93 -7.23 0.89 -27.10
CA GLU A 93 -6.12 -0.04 -27.22
C GLU A 93 -5.32 -0.16 -25.92
N SER A 94 -4.47 -1.19 -25.81
CA SER A 94 -3.58 -1.34 -24.65
C SER A 94 -2.64 -0.13 -24.49
N ALA A 95 -2.12 0.39 -25.60
CA ALA A 95 -1.30 1.60 -25.64
C ALA A 95 -2.14 2.89 -25.82
N SER A 96 -3.34 2.94 -25.26
CA SER A 96 -4.13 4.17 -25.21
C SER A 96 -3.47 5.21 -24.30
N ALA A 97 -3.71 6.48 -24.60
CA ALA A 97 -3.21 7.57 -23.80
C ALA A 97 -3.81 7.56 -22.38
N GLU A 98 -5.05 7.09 -22.21
CA GLU A 98 -5.65 6.92 -20.88
C GLU A 98 -4.83 5.95 -20.02
N ASN A 99 -4.48 4.78 -20.56
CA ASN A 99 -3.69 3.77 -19.84
C ASN A 99 -2.28 4.29 -19.53
N ILE A 100 -1.61 4.88 -20.53
CA ILE A 100 -0.23 5.34 -20.39
C ILE A 100 -0.15 6.53 -19.43
N VAL A 101 -1.06 7.50 -19.53
CA VAL A 101 -1.10 8.67 -18.65
C VAL A 101 -1.45 8.27 -17.21
N THR A 102 -2.39 7.34 -17.02
CA THR A 102 -2.72 6.84 -15.68
C THR A 102 -1.50 6.16 -15.06
N ALA A 103 -0.82 5.27 -15.79
CA ALA A 103 0.40 4.62 -15.32
C ALA A 103 1.54 5.62 -15.02
N LEU A 104 1.66 6.68 -15.82
CA LEU A 104 2.62 7.76 -15.58
C LEU A 104 2.29 8.53 -14.29
N ARG A 105 1.02 8.88 -14.07
CA ARG A 105 0.59 9.57 -12.85
C ARG A 105 0.85 8.72 -11.63
N ASP A 106 0.44 7.45 -11.65
CA ASP A 106 0.67 6.51 -10.55
C ASP A 106 2.17 6.40 -10.22
N ALA A 107 3.01 6.30 -11.25
CA ALA A 107 4.45 6.24 -11.09
C ALA A 107 5.04 7.52 -10.45
N PHE A 108 4.56 8.69 -10.87
CA PHE A 108 5.02 9.97 -10.33
C PHE A 108 4.44 10.28 -8.95
N GLU A 109 3.25 9.78 -8.60
CA GLU A 109 2.62 9.95 -7.29
C GLU A 109 3.26 9.09 -6.20
N ASP A 110 3.80 7.92 -6.54
CA ASP A 110 4.50 7.05 -5.57
C ASP A 110 5.87 7.65 -5.14
N GLU A 111 5.97 8.03 -3.86
CA GLU A 111 7.19 8.58 -3.24
C GLU A 111 8.40 7.63 -3.30
N LYS A 112 8.18 6.34 -3.56
CA LYS A 112 9.22 5.32 -3.66
C LYS A 112 9.76 5.15 -5.06
N THR A 113 9.14 5.78 -6.06
CA THR A 113 9.64 5.78 -7.45
C THR A 113 10.92 6.60 -7.53
N LYS A 114 11.99 6.00 -8.07
CA LYS A 114 13.28 6.69 -8.33
C LYS A 114 13.49 7.05 -9.80
N GLY A 115 12.63 6.56 -10.67
CA GLY A 115 12.67 6.80 -12.10
C GLY A 115 11.60 6.00 -12.82
N VAL A 116 11.34 6.39 -14.06
CA VAL A 116 10.36 5.76 -14.94
C VAL A 116 11.07 5.29 -16.19
N ILE A 117 10.78 4.05 -16.61
CA ILE A 117 11.21 3.49 -17.88
C ILE A 117 9.96 3.33 -18.75
N LEU A 118 9.93 4.03 -19.88
CA LEU A 118 8.97 3.82 -20.96
C LEU A 118 9.55 2.76 -21.90
N ARG A 119 9.07 1.51 -21.83
CA ARG A 119 9.48 0.46 -22.75
C ARG A 119 8.56 0.47 -23.96
N ILE A 120 9.12 0.80 -25.12
CA ILE A 120 8.37 1.09 -26.34
C ILE A 120 8.57 -0.03 -27.36
N ASN A 121 7.46 -0.59 -27.83
CA ASN A 121 7.37 -1.45 -28.99
C ASN A 121 6.08 -1.13 -29.78
N SER A 122 6.12 -0.06 -30.56
CA SER A 122 4.92 0.50 -31.19
C SER A 122 5.21 1.09 -32.58
N PRO A 123 4.36 0.80 -33.58
CA PRO A 123 4.41 1.43 -34.90
C PRO A 123 3.95 2.90 -34.88
N GLY A 124 3.49 3.42 -33.74
CA GLY A 124 2.82 4.70 -33.62
C GLY A 124 1.30 4.55 -33.58
N GLY A 125 0.59 5.57 -34.04
CA GLY A 125 -0.87 5.60 -34.03
C GLY A 125 -1.43 7.01 -34.10
N SER A 126 -2.51 7.26 -33.36
CA SER A 126 -3.21 8.54 -33.31
C SER A 126 -2.26 9.67 -32.86
N PRO A 127 -2.11 10.75 -33.66
CA PRO A 127 -1.33 11.92 -33.27
C PRO A 127 -1.89 12.60 -32.01
N VAL A 128 -3.21 12.56 -31.82
CA VAL A 128 -3.89 13.16 -30.66
C VAL A 128 -3.55 12.39 -29.38
N GLN A 129 -3.68 11.06 -29.41
CA GLN A 129 -3.33 10.20 -28.28
C GLN A 129 -1.85 10.34 -27.93
N SER A 130 -0.98 10.33 -28.95
CA SER A 130 0.47 10.48 -28.76
C SER A 130 0.85 11.85 -28.19
N GLY A 131 0.18 12.92 -28.65
CA GLY A 131 0.38 14.27 -28.13
C GLY A 131 -0.04 14.42 -26.68
N TYR A 132 -1.16 13.82 -26.29
CA TYR A 132 -1.61 13.85 -24.90
C TYR A 132 -0.59 13.18 -23.95
N VAL A 133 -0.04 12.03 -24.34
CA VAL A 133 1.02 11.37 -23.57
C VAL A 133 2.30 12.21 -23.54
N TYR A 134 2.70 12.80 -24.67
CA TYR A 134 3.88 13.66 -24.77
C TYR A 134 3.81 14.84 -23.79
N ASP A 135 2.68 15.56 -23.81
CA ASP A 135 2.45 16.72 -22.95
C ASP A 135 2.46 16.33 -21.47
N GLU A 136 1.86 15.20 -21.13
CA GLU A 136 1.83 14.71 -19.75
C GLU A 136 3.22 14.34 -19.23
N ILE A 137 4.04 13.64 -20.03
CA ILE A 137 5.42 13.33 -19.63
C ILE A 137 6.20 14.61 -19.37
N ARG A 138 6.03 15.64 -20.21
CA ARG A 138 6.68 16.94 -20.05
C ARG A 138 6.22 17.65 -18.79
N ARG A 139 4.90 17.65 -18.51
CA ARG A 139 4.30 18.23 -17.30
C ARG A 139 4.84 17.56 -16.03
N LEU A 140 4.74 16.23 -15.95
CA LEU A 140 5.18 15.47 -14.78
C LEU A 140 6.67 15.63 -14.50
N ARG A 141 7.52 15.65 -15.54
CA ARG A 141 8.96 15.93 -15.39
C ARG A 141 9.26 17.35 -14.92
N ALA A 142 8.42 18.32 -15.28
CA ALA A 142 8.56 19.69 -14.79
C ALA A 142 8.14 19.79 -13.31
N GLU A 143 7.11 19.05 -12.90
CA GLU A 143 6.62 19.02 -11.51
C GLU A 143 7.54 18.25 -10.56
N LYS A 144 8.10 17.12 -11.01
CA LYS A 144 9.02 16.26 -10.23
C LYS A 144 10.33 16.02 -11.00
N PRO A 145 11.24 17.02 -11.03
CA PRO A 145 12.47 16.94 -11.83
C PRO A 145 13.51 15.92 -11.33
N ASP A 146 13.31 15.41 -10.11
CA ASP A 146 14.09 14.35 -9.48
C ASP A 146 13.77 12.96 -10.05
N ILE A 147 12.55 12.74 -10.54
CA ILE A 147 12.15 11.48 -11.19
C ILE A 147 12.49 11.56 -12.69
N LYS A 148 13.54 10.84 -13.10
CA LYS A 148 13.95 10.77 -14.51
C LYS A 148 13.10 9.79 -15.30
N VAL A 149 12.78 10.16 -16.53
CA VAL A 149 12.06 9.31 -17.49
C VAL A 149 13.01 8.88 -18.59
N TYR A 150 13.16 7.58 -18.77
CA TYR A 150 13.98 6.98 -19.83
C TYR A 150 13.08 6.26 -20.82
N ALA A 151 13.16 6.60 -22.11
CA ALA A 151 12.51 5.84 -23.15
C ALA A 151 13.47 4.75 -23.66
N VAL A 152 13.00 3.51 -23.71
CA VAL A 152 13.74 2.36 -24.23
C VAL A 152 12.93 1.76 -25.37
N ILE A 153 13.36 2.02 -26.59
CA ILE A 153 12.77 1.44 -27.79
C ILE A 153 13.38 0.06 -27.98
N THR A 154 12.52 -0.96 -28.02
CA THR A 154 12.89 -2.36 -28.23
C THR A 154 12.94 -2.66 -29.72
N ASP A 155 11.90 -3.23 -30.32
CA ASP A 155 11.92 -3.59 -31.74
C ASP A 155 11.50 -2.41 -32.64
N LEU A 156 10.45 -1.68 -32.24
CA LEU A 156 9.81 -0.67 -33.07
C LEU A 156 9.44 0.58 -32.24
N GLY A 157 9.84 1.75 -32.72
CA GLY A 157 9.48 3.03 -32.13
C GLY A 157 9.31 4.07 -33.23
N ALA A 158 8.16 4.01 -33.90
CA ALA A 158 7.88 4.81 -35.09
C ALA A 158 6.74 5.82 -34.90
N SER A 159 6.72 6.89 -35.71
CA SER A 159 5.67 7.90 -35.77
C SER A 159 5.28 8.43 -34.37
N GLY A 160 4.03 8.24 -33.94
CA GLY A 160 3.53 8.65 -32.62
C GLY A 160 4.33 8.07 -31.44
N ALA A 161 4.90 6.87 -31.57
CA ALA A 161 5.70 6.26 -30.51
C ALA A 161 7.05 6.98 -30.34
N TYR A 162 7.68 7.37 -31.45
CA TYR A 162 8.89 8.21 -31.39
C TYR A 162 8.57 9.61 -30.85
N TYR A 163 7.39 10.14 -31.20
CA TYR A 163 6.93 11.41 -30.65
C TYR A 163 6.82 11.33 -29.12
N ILE A 164 6.16 10.33 -28.55
CA ILE A 164 6.14 10.09 -27.09
C ILE A 164 7.56 9.94 -26.52
N ALA A 165 8.41 9.13 -27.15
CA ALA A 165 9.79 8.90 -26.68
C ALA A 165 10.59 10.21 -26.58
N SER A 166 10.34 11.17 -27.47
CA SER A 166 11.00 12.48 -27.46
C SER A 166 10.68 13.35 -26.23
N ALA A 167 9.63 13.01 -25.46
CA ALA A 167 9.33 13.63 -24.18
C ALA A 167 10.16 13.10 -23.01
N ALA A 168 10.96 12.05 -23.17
CA ALA A 168 11.81 11.50 -22.12
C ALA A 168 13.07 12.37 -21.87
N ASP A 169 13.80 12.09 -20.78
CA ASP A 169 15.13 12.67 -20.53
C ASP A 169 16.18 12.11 -21.48
N GLN A 170 16.12 10.81 -21.74
CA GLN A 170 16.99 10.12 -22.68
C GLN A 170 16.23 9.02 -23.41
N ILE A 171 16.64 8.74 -24.64
CA ILE A 171 16.09 7.69 -25.49
C ILE A 171 17.21 6.69 -25.77
N TYR A 172 16.94 5.43 -25.47
CA TYR A 172 17.78 4.28 -25.79
C TYR A 172 17.08 3.45 -26.86
N ALA A 173 17.84 2.97 -27.83
CA ALA A 173 17.37 2.05 -28.86
C ALA A 173 18.53 1.11 -29.23
N ASP A 174 18.19 -0.12 -29.60
CA ASP A 174 19.18 -1.02 -30.20
C ASP A 174 19.51 -0.58 -31.63
N LYS A 175 20.68 -0.99 -32.14
CA LYS A 175 21.08 -0.69 -33.51
C LYS A 175 20.18 -1.34 -34.56
N ALA A 176 19.52 -2.43 -34.20
CA ALA A 176 18.55 -3.13 -35.02
C ALA A 176 17.11 -2.61 -34.85
N SER A 177 16.85 -1.71 -33.89
CA SER A 177 15.51 -1.14 -33.66
C SER A 177 15.06 -0.30 -34.86
N LEU A 178 13.81 -0.49 -35.28
CA LEU A 178 13.17 0.36 -36.27
C LEU A 178 12.65 1.63 -35.58
N VAL A 179 13.45 2.70 -35.67
CA VAL A 179 13.13 4.00 -35.08
C VAL A 179 12.87 5.02 -36.19
N GLY A 180 11.86 5.88 -36.04
CA GLY A 180 11.63 7.00 -36.96
C GLY A 180 10.23 7.02 -37.59
N SER A 181 10.14 7.17 -38.92
CA SER A 181 8.87 7.45 -39.63
C SER A 181 8.15 8.70 -39.09
N ILE A 182 8.90 9.80 -38.94
CA ILE A 182 8.38 11.09 -38.48
C ILE A 182 7.56 11.71 -39.63
N GLY A 183 6.24 11.58 -39.54
CA GLY A 183 5.30 12.12 -40.50
C GLY A 183 3.86 11.87 -40.06
N VAL A 184 2.98 12.81 -40.34
CA VAL A 184 1.54 12.66 -40.14
C VAL A 184 0.94 12.25 -41.47
N THR A 185 0.54 10.99 -41.62
CA THR A 185 -0.35 10.61 -42.72
C THR A 185 -1.74 11.07 -42.34
N ALA A 186 -2.10 12.29 -42.76
CA ALA A 186 -3.51 12.61 -42.91
C ALA A 186 -4.01 11.71 -44.05
N ALA A 187 -4.67 10.60 -43.73
CA ALA A 187 -5.54 9.92 -44.68
C ALA A 187 -6.74 10.86 -44.93
N GLY A 188 -6.47 11.99 -45.58
CA GLY A 188 -7.51 12.82 -46.16
C GLY A 188 -8.22 11.94 -47.17
N PHE A 189 -9.50 11.71 -46.95
CA PHE A 189 -10.40 11.17 -47.95
C PHE A 189 -10.33 12.06 -49.20
N GLY A 190 -9.41 11.72 -50.10
CA GLY A 190 -9.20 12.34 -51.39
C GLY A 190 -9.28 11.28 -52.46
N PHE A 191 -10.43 10.63 -52.61
CA PHE A 191 -10.73 9.90 -53.83
C PHE A 191 -11.08 10.92 -54.90
N VAL A 192 -10.06 11.51 -55.54
CA VAL A 192 -10.21 12.29 -56.77
C VAL A 192 -9.28 11.66 -57.79
N GLY A 193 -9.84 10.92 -58.73
CA GLY A 193 -9.06 10.33 -59.83
C GLY A 193 -9.70 9.11 -60.49
N GLY A 194 -10.93 9.26 -61.00
CA GLY A 194 -11.47 8.39 -62.05
C GLY A 194 -11.71 9.25 -63.28
N ASP A 195 -10.74 9.27 -64.20
CA ASP A 195 -10.71 10.11 -65.38
C ASP A 195 -11.94 9.91 -66.29
N GLY A 196 -12.79 10.94 -66.36
CA GLY A 196 -13.84 11.10 -67.36
C GLY A 196 -13.65 12.43 -68.07
N LYS A 197 -12.95 12.43 -69.20
CA LYS A 197 -12.80 13.59 -70.09
C LYS A 197 -14.17 14.16 -70.47
N ALA A 198 -14.44 15.42 -70.12
CA ALA A 198 -15.27 16.33 -70.92
C ALA A 198 -15.22 17.78 -70.40
N GLY A 199 -14.45 18.62 -71.10
CA GLY A 199 -14.89 19.96 -71.51
C GLY A 199 -14.99 21.11 -70.48
N ARG A 200 -14.23 22.17 -70.81
CA ARG A 200 -14.63 23.60 -70.86
C ARG A 200 -14.13 24.54 -69.74
N GLY A 201 -13.14 25.38 -70.10
CA GLY A 201 -13.05 26.82 -69.79
C GLY A 201 -12.49 27.26 -68.43
N PRO A 202 -11.52 28.20 -68.36
CA PRO A 202 -11.02 28.73 -67.09
C PRO A 202 -11.80 29.98 -66.67
N SER A 203 -12.36 29.97 -65.46
CA SER A 203 -12.73 31.20 -64.76
C SER A 203 -12.84 30.99 -63.24
N ASP A 204 -12.09 31.87 -62.57
CA ASP A 204 -12.43 32.54 -61.31
C ASP A 204 -12.20 31.82 -59.96
N LEU A 205 -11.03 32.22 -59.42
CA LEU A 205 -10.69 32.40 -58.01
C LEU A 205 -11.93 32.71 -57.13
N HIS A 206 -12.26 31.83 -56.18
CA HIS A 206 -13.09 32.15 -55.02
C HIS A 206 -12.43 31.61 -53.74
N VAL A 207 -11.98 32.54 -52.90
CA VAL A 207 -11.50 32.30 -51.53
C VAL A 207 -12.71 31.93 -50.67
N GLY A 208 -12.85 30.64 -50.37
CA GLY A 208 -13.88 30.10 -49.47
C GLY A 208 -13.37 29.96 -48.04
N ARG A 209 -14.02 30.68 -47.12
CA ARG A 209 -13.83 30.61 -45.66
C ARG A 209 -13.91 29.18 -45.11
N ALA A 210 -12.98 28.84 -44.23
CA ALA A 210 -13.12 27.73 -43.30
C ALA A 210 -14.30 27.99 -42.34
N GLN A 211 -15.33 27.15 -42.41
CA GLN A 211 -16.38 27.05 -41.40
C GLN A 211 -16.20 25.75 -40.62
N GLY A 212 -16.18 25.89 -39.29
CA GLY A 212 -16.78 24.96 -38.33
C GLY A 212 -16.31 23.51 -38.38
N ILE A 213 -15.39 23.15 -37.49
CA ILE A 213 -15.32 21.79 -36.97
C ILE A 213 -16.16 21.80 -35.69
N SER A 214 -17.28 21.09 -35.73
CA SER A 214 -18.08 20.73 -34.56
C SER A 214 -17.33 19.77 -33.65
#